data_AF-A0A9E5KVV2-F1
#
_entry.id   AF-A0A9E5KVV2-F1
#
_cell.length_a   1.000
_cell.length_b   1.000
_cell.length_c   1.000
_cell.angle_alpha   90.00
_cell.angle_beta   90.00
_cell.angle_gamma   90.00
#
_symmetry.space_group_name_H-M   'P 1'
#
loop_
_entity.id
_entity.type
_entity.pdbx_description
1 polymer ?
#
loop_
_entity_poly.entity_id
_entity_poly.type
_entity_poly.pdbx_seq_one_letter_code
_entity_poly.pdbx_strand_id
1 'polypeptide(L)'
;MTGGSITNNTAQNGGGLYNLGQLNISSGEISSNNATNGGAVYYAGGVITNFAGINILLNTATNGGGLFIASPDANFFILSGGTIAENTADYGGGVFVQSGIFKMTGGVIGDYS
;
A
#
# COMPACT_ATOMS: atom_id res chain seq x y z
N MET A 1 6.41 -11.74 -0.04
CA MET A 1 5.16 -12.41 -0.43
C MET A 1 5.22 -12.76 -1.91
N THR A 2 4.96 -14.01 -2.26
CA THR A 2 4.99 -14.52 -3.65
C THR A 2 3.63 -15.08 -4.08
N GLY A 3 2.56 -14.60 -3.45
CA GLY A 3 1.20 -15.13 -3.54
C GLY A 3 0.50 -15.16 -2.18
N GLY A 4 -0.80 -15.46 -2.19
CA GLY A 4 -1.67 -15.47 -1.00
C GLY A 4 -2.46 -14.18 -0.81
N SER A 5 -3.13 -14.07 0.33
CA SER A 5 -4.03 -12.95 0.64
C SER A 5 -3.82 -12.47 2.08
N ILE A 6 -3.81 -11.16 2.29
CA ILE A 6 -3.87 -10.51 3.61
C ILE A 6 -5.17 -9.72 3.67
N THR A 7 -6.17 -10.21 4.40
CA THR A 7 -7.53 -9.67 4.32
C THR A 7 -8.24 -9.57 5.65
N ASN A 8 -9.17 -8.63 5.76
CA ASN A 8 -10.09 -8.46 6.90
C ASN A 8 -9.39 -8.18 8.23
N ASN A 9 -8.27 -7.46 8.20
CA ASN A 9 -7.55 -7.03 9.39
C ASN A 9 -7.92 -5.60 9.77
N THR A 10 -7.73 -5.26 11.05
CA THR A 10 -7.92 -3.89 11.56
C THR A 10 -6.75 -3.51 12.44
N ALA A 11 -6.16 -2.34 12.20
CA ALA A 11 -5.04 -1.81 12.98
C ALA A 11 -5.08 -0.28 13.03
N GLN A 12 -4.23 0.34 13.84
CA GLN A 12 -4.03 1.79 13.74
C GLN A 12 -3.20 2.15 12.50
N ASN A 13 -2.15 1.39 12.22
CA ASN A 13 -1.22 1.61 11.12
C ASN A 13 -1.04 0.31 10.35
N GLY A 14 -1.28 0.32 9.04
CA GLY A 14 -1.04 -0.81 8.16
C GLY A 14 -2.04 -1.92 8.46
N GLY A 15 -3.30 -1.74 8.07
CA GLY A 15 -4.37 -2.70 8.36
C GLY A 15 -3.98 -4.10 7.92
N GLY A 16 -3.43 -4.25 6.71
CA GLY A 16 -2.80 -5.49 6.26
C GLY A 16 -1.32 -5.60 6.63
N LEU A 17 -0.54 -4.54 6.42
CA LEU A 17 0.91 -4.59 6.59
C LEU A 17 1.49 -3.26 7.09
N TYR A 18 2.30 -3.36 8.15
CA TYR A 18 3.18 -2.29 8.61
C TYR A 18 4.61 -2.62 8.20
N ASN A 19 5.24 -1.77 7.38
CA ASN A 19 6.63 -1.95 6.96
C ASN A 19 7.58 -0.93 7.59
N LEU A 20 8.64 -1.45 8.25
CA LEU A 20 9.80 -0.69 8.74
C LEU A 20 11.10 -1.04 8.02
N GLY A 21 11.13 -2.15 7.28
CA GLY A 21 12.37 -2.76 6.79
C GLY A 21 12.30 -3.15 5.32
N GLN A 22 13.19 -4.04 4.90
CA GLN A 22 13.15 -4.55 3.53
C GLN A 22 11.92 -5.44 3.32
N LEU A 23 11.13 -5.13 2.30
CA LEU A 23 9.95 -5.90 1.93
C LEU A 23 9.97 -6.21 0.44
N ASN A 24 9.74 -7.49 0.12
CA ASN A 24 9.62 -8.00 -1.25
C ASN A 24 8.23 -8.60 -1.43
N ILE A 25 7.44 -8.03 -2.33
CA ILE A 25 6.15 -8.60 -2.77
C ILE A 25 6.12 -8.71 -4.30
N SER A 26 6.05 -9.94 -4.80
CA SER A 26 6.05 -10.22 -6.24
C SER A 26 4.67 -10.62 -6.78
N SER A 27 3.72 -10.93 -5.91
CA SER A 27 2.31 -11.22 -6.24
C SER A 27 1.49 -11.41 -4.96
N GLY A 28 0.17 -11.41 -5.10
CA GLY A 28 -0.80 -11.63 -4.03
C GLY A 28 -1.82 -10.51 -3.93
N GLU A 29 -2.62 -10.55 -2.87
CA GLU A 29 -3.66 -9.57 -2.61
C GLU A 29 -3.61 -9.06 -1.17
N ILE A 30 -3.78 -7.75 -0.99
CA ILE A 30 -4.03 -7.13 0.31
C ILE A 30 -5.36 -6.38 0.19
N SER A 31 -6.41 -6.92 0.80
CA SER A 31 -7.76 -6.40 0.59
C SER A 31 -8.68 -6.38 1.79
N SER A 32 -9.68 -5.50 1.78
CA SER A 32 -10.68 -5.39 2.85
C SER A 32 -10.08 -5.18 4.25
N ASN A 33 -8.92 -4.52 4.33
CA ASN A 33 -8.30 -4.16 5.60
C ASN A 33 -8.67 -2.72 5.97
N ASN A 34 -8.70 -2.44 7.28
CA ASN A 34 -9.08 -1.14 7.81
C ASN A 34 -8.00 -0.57 8.74
N ALA A 35 -7.64 0.71 8.58
CA ALA A 35 -6.71 1.36 9.49
C ALA A 35 -6.91 2.87 9.64
N THR A 36 -6.18 3.52 10.56
CA THR A 36 -6.09 4.99 10.53
C THR A 36 -5.14 5.43 9.42
N ASN A 37 -3.96 4.80 9.33
CA ASN A 37 -2.95 5.11 8.31
C ASN A 37 -2.61 3.85 7.53
N GLY A 38 -2.81 3.87 6.22
CA GLY A 38 -2.51 2.73 5.35
C GLY A 38 -3.49 1.60 5.59
N GLY A 39 -4.67 1.66 4.94
CA GLY A 39 -5.70 0.63 5.10
C GLY A 39 -5.13 -0.74 4.72
N ALA A 40 -4.45 -0.81 3.59
CA ALA A 40 -3.64 -1.96 3.22
C ALA A 40 -2.23 -1.88 3.83
N VAL A 41 -1.45 -0.88 3.42
CA VAL A 41 -0.02 -0.79 3.73
C VAL A 41 0.32 0.55 4.37
N TYR A 42 0.97 0.51 5.54
CA TYR A 42 1.67 1.64 6.12
C TYR A 42 3.17 1.47 5.90
N TYR A 43 3.76 2.37 5.12
CA TYR A 43 5.18 2.36 4.82
C TYR A 43 5.91 3.45 5.61
N ALA A 44 6.70 3.02 6.59
CA ALA A 44 7.43 3.89 7.51
C ALA A 44 8.94 3.96 7.22
N GLY A 45 9.46 3.02 6.42
CA GLY A 45 10.89 2.93 6.12
C GLY A 45 11.32 1.59 5.54
N GLY A 46 12.62 1.49 5.28
CA GLY A 46 13.26 0.36 4.63
C GLY A 46 13.44 0.55 3.12
N VAL A 47 14.04 -0.44 2.45
CA VAL A 47 14.11 -0.44 0.98
C VAL A 47 13.03 -1.38 0.48
N ILE A 48 12.01 -0.85 -0.18
CA ILE A 48 11.10 -1.71 -0.95
C ILE A 48 11.77 -2.01 -2.27
N THR A 49 12.23 -3.25 -2.39
CA THR A 49 12.97 -3.71 -3.55
C THR A 49 12.06 -4.15 -4.69
N ASN A 50 10.81 -4.56 -4.41
CA ASN A 50 9.83 -4.85 -5.46
C ASN A 50 8.38 -4.92 -4.92
N PHE A 51 7.48 -4.11 -5.47
CA PHE A 51 6.02 -4.30 -5.42
C PHE A 51 5.55 -4.52 -6.86
N ALA A 52 5.67 -5.77 -7.32
CA ALA A 52 5.26 -6.19 -8.65
C ALA A 52 4.00 -7.04 -8.54
N GLY A 53 3.00 -6.76 -9.39
CA GLY A 53 1.86 -7.65 -9.60
C GLY A 53 0.99 -7.93 -8.37
N ILE A 54 1.01 -7.05 -7.37
CA ILE A 54 0.13 -7.15 -6.20
C ILE A 54 -1.18 -6.41 -6.45
N ASN A 55 -2.27 -6.95 -5.92
CA ASN A 55 -3.56 -6.27 -5.89
C ASN A 55 -3.79 -5.69 -4.49
N ILE A 56 -3.99 -4.37 -4.42
CA ILE A 56 -4.37 -3.66 -3.20
C ILE A 56 -5.79 -3.13 -3.43
N LEU A 57 -6.77 -3.81 -2.85
CA LEU A 57 -8.19 -3.62 -3.19
C LEU A 57 -9.05 -3.39 -1.96
N LEU A 58 -10.08 -2.56 -2.05
CA LEU A 58 -11.14 -2.51 -1.02
C LEU A 58 -10.66 -2.17 0.41
N ASN A 59 -9.48 -1.55 0.56
CA ASN A 59 -8.98 -1.18 1.87
C ASN A 59 -9.48 0.21 2.26
N THR A 60 -9.73 0.40 3.56
CA THR A 60 -10.27 1.64 4.10
C THR A 60 -9.28 2.26 5.09
N ALA A 61 -9.07 3.58 5.02
CA ALA A 61 -8.35 4.31 6.06
C ALA A 61 -8.76 5.77 6.20
N THR A 62 -8.24 6.47 7.20
CA THR A 62 -8.28 7.94 7.21
C THR A 62 -7.26 8.50 6.21
N ASN A 63 -6.03 7.97 6.22
CA ASN A 63 -4.97 8.38 5.31
C ASN A 63 -4.44 7.18 4.52
N GLY A 64 -4.49 7.24 3.20
CA GLY A 64 -3.97 6.19 2.32
C GLY A 64 -4.79 4.92 2.44
N GLY A 65 -5.93 4.83 1.74
CA GLY A 65 -6.79 3.64 1.79
C GLY A 65 -6.01 2.39 1.36
N GLY A 66 -5.34 2.46 0.22
CA GLY A 66 -4.39 1.43 -0.22
C GLY A 66 -3.05 1.56 0.49
N LEU A 67 -2.34 2.65 0.24
CA LEU A 67 -0.98 2.86 0.71
C LEU A 67 -0.82 4.23 1.39
N PHE A 68 -0.23 4.23 2.57
CA PHE A 68 0.25 5.42 3.25
C PHE A 68 1.77 5.40 3.35
N ILE A 69 2.42 6.48 2.90
CA ILE A 69 3.88 6.62 2.92
C ILE A 69 4.26 7.75 3.87
N ALA A 70 4.96 7.39 4.94
CA ALA A 70 5.59 8.30 5.88
C ALA A 70 7.00 7.79 6.22
N SER A 71 7.87 7.78 5.21
CA SER A 71 9.29 7.53 5.43
C SER A 71 10.03 8.87 5.49
N PRO A 72 10.80 9.16 6.55
CA PRO A 72 11.61 10.37 6.64
C PRO A 72 12.88 10.29 5.76
N ASP A 73 13.27 9.08 5.35
CA ASP A 73 14.45 8.84 4.54
C ASP A 73 14.16 9.05 3.04
N ALA A 74 15.20 9.26 2.24
CA ALA A 74 15.12 9.34 0.77
C ALA A 74 14.77 8.00 0.09
N ASN A 75 14.15 7.07 0.82
CA ASN A 75 13.78 5.76 0.32
C ASN A 75 12.52 5.85 -0.56
N PHE A 76 12.50 5.03 -1.60
CA PHE A 76 11.41 4.96 -2.56
C PHE A 76 10.48 3.80 -2.22
N PHE A 77 9.18 4.05 -2.20
CA PHE A 77 8.22 2.99 -2.49
C PHE A 77 8.11 2.88 -4.01
N ILE A 78 8.34 1.69 -4.58
CA ILE A 78 8.27 1.47 -6.03
C ILE A 78 7.13 0.51 -6.35
N LEU A 79 6.07 1.02 -6.98
CA LEU A 79 5.05 0.21 -7.64
C LEU A 79 5.49 -0.07 -9.08
N SER A 80 5.95 -1.30 -9.34
CA SER A 80 6.44 -1.71 -10.66
C SER A 80 5.37 -2.40 -11.51
N GLY A 81 4.28 -2.85 -10.88
CA GLY A 81 3.10 -3.43 -11.52
C GLY A 81 2.03 -3.81 -10.50
N GLY A 82 0.89 -4.31 -10.97
CA GLY A 82 -0.27 -4.61 -10.12
C GLY A 82 -1.32 -3.50 -10.12
N THR A 83 -2.27 -3.60 -9.20
CA THR A 83 -3.44 -2.70 -9.16
C THR A 83 -3.68 -2.18 -7.76
N ILE A 84 -3.88 -0.88 -7.64
CA ILE A 84 -4.41 -0.21 -6.44
C ILE A 84 -5.77 0.39 -6.82
N ALA A 85 -6.87 -0.26 -6.44
CA ALA A 85 -8.22 0.12 -6.87
C ALA A 85 -9.22 -0.06 -5.73
N GLU A 86 -10.34 0.66 -5.79
CA GLU A 86 -11.47 0.53 -4.86
C GLU A 86 -11.08 0.76 -3.39
N ASN A 87 -9.98 1.47 -3.13
CA ASN A 87 -9.55 1.80 -1.79
C ASN A 87 -10.12 3.17 -1.39
N THR A 88 -10.61 3.27 -0.15
CA THR A 88 -11.31 4.46 0.35
C THR A 88 -10.52 5.10 1.47
N ALA A 89 -10.32 6.41 1.39
CA ALA A 89 -9.80 7.19 2.50
C ALA A 89 -10.17 8.67 2.41
N ASP A 90 -10.16 9.37 3.54
CA ASP A 90 -10.37 10.82 3.60
C ASP A 90 -9.25 11.55 2.83
N TYR A 91 -8.02 11.04 2.93
CA TYR A 91 -6.86 11.53 2.20
C TYR A 91 -6.21 10.42 1.39
N GLY A 92 -6.30 10.51 0.06
CA GLY A 92 -5.67 9.58 -0.87
C GLY A 92 -6.23 8.17 -0.81
N GLY A 93 -7.38 7.92 -1.46
CA GLY A 93 -8.01 6.59 -1.51
C GLY A 93 -7.05 5.49 -1.95
N GLY A 94 -6.37 5.67 -3.07
CA GLY A 94 -5.31 4.76 -3.52
C GLY A 94 -4.01 4.92 -2.71
N VAL A 95 -3.37 6.08 -2.84
CA VAL A 95 -2.06 6.36 -2.23
C VAL A 95 -2.07 7.75 -1.58
N PHE A 96 -1.56 7.85 -0.36
CA PHE A 96 -1.26 9.12 0.30
C PHE A 96 0.23 9.17 0.69
N VAL A 97 0.92 10.20 0.22
CA VAL A 97 2.35 10.42 0.50
C VAL A 97 2.47 11.60 1.46
N GLN A 98 2.70 11.30 2.74
CA GLN A 98 2.98 12.33 3.74
C GLN A 98 4.44 12.79 3.65
N SER A 99 5.36 11.84 3.50
CA SER A 99 6.78 12.08 3.33
C SER A 99 7.44 10.95 2.54
N GLY A 100 8.62 11.21 1.97
CA GLY A 100 9.33 10.26 1.11
C GLY A 100 8.86 10.33 -0.34
N ILE A 101 9.12 9.27 -1.12
CA ILE A 101 8.84 9.26 -2.56
C ILE A 101 8.06 8.01 -2.94
N PHE A 102 6.90 8.21 -3.56
CA PHE A 102 6.19 7.17 -4.30
C PHE A 102 6.62 7.21 -5.76
N LYS A 103 7.13 6.09 -6.28
CA LYS A 103 7.47 5.94 -7.69
C LYS A 103 6.61 4.84 -8.29
N MET A 104 5.91 5.17 -9.37
CA MET A 104 5.18 4.21 -10.17
C MET A 104 5.90 4.05 -11.51
N THR A 105 6.34 2.83 -11.82
CA THR A 105 6.94 2.50 -13.12
C THR A 105 6.05 1.59 -13.97
N GLY A 106 4.95 1.10 -13.40
CA GLY A 106 3.95 0.29 -14.07
C GLY A 106 2.76 0.00 -13.15
N GLY A 107 1.74 -0.69 -13.67
CA GLY A 107 0.52 -1.01 -12.96
C GLY A 107 -0.58 0.04 -13.15
N VAL A 108 -1.60 -0.01 -12.29
CA VAL A 108 -2.75 0.89 -12.32
C VAL A 108 -3.08 1.39 -10.91
N ILE A 109 -3.39 2.69 -10.80
CA ILE A 109 -4.07 3.27 -9.65
C ILE A 109 -5.36 3.89 -10.19
N GLY A 110 -6.50 3.31 -9.84
CA GLY A 110 -7.79 3.73 -10.34
C GLY A 110 -8.77 2.58 -10.43
N ASP A 111 -10.06 2.92 -10.38
CA ASP A 111 -11.15 1.97 -10.46
C ASP A 111 -11.35 1.52 -11.92
N TYR A 112 -11.92 0.33 -12.11
CA TYR A 112 -12.35 -0.11 -13.43
C TYR A 112 -13.62 0.66 -13.81
N SER A 113 -13.56 1.39 -14.93
CA SER A 113 -14.72 2.06 -15.55
C SER A 113 -15.25 1.27 -16.75
#